data_AF-A0A6G1RAL5-F1
#
_entry.id   AF-A0A6G1RAL5-F1
#
_cell.length_a   1.000
_cell.length_b   1.000
_cell.length_c   1.000
_cell.angle_alpha   90.00
_cell.angle_beta   90.00
_cell.angle_gamma   90.00
#
_symmetry.space_group_name_H-M   'P 1'
#
loop_
_entity.id
_entity.type
_entity.pdbx_description
1 polymer ?
#
loop_
_entity_poly.entity_id
_entity_poly.type
_entity_poly.pdbx_seq_one_letter_code
_entity_poly.pdbx_strand_id
1 'polypeptide(L)'
;MPVPSKMYELLLNGGTPYERGVEVDPSISRRAGSGVFHQFLTLKKQPVLLVKLRSLSVQSKDILNLLPETLIGSMCYIHLLIFYRQILGDALLRDRVSVQSTDLICSPILATFPQLMDQPDLMDALRSAWADRERTLKRSEKRDREFLKSLFVLVYHDSVFPLLQSTLLPDYKWAEEESEASRWKAIADFLKRSRENDGALQYLLSAENTHKAFDISEVAYDFLGEVRKSHLECE
;
A
#
# COMPACT_ATOMS: atom_id res chain seq x y z
N MET A 1 -6.41 14.39 -22.77
CA MET A 1 -6.76 15.73 -22.24
C MET A 1 -6.64 15.70 -20.73
N PRO A 2 -6.03 16.70 -20.07
CA PRO A 2 -5.94 16.70 -18.61
C PRO A 2 -7.33 16.78 -17.99
N VAL A 3 -7.62 15.89 -17.04
CA VAL A 3 -8.91 15.87 -16.34
C VAL A 3 -8.98 17.10 -15.43
N PRO A 4 -10.02 17.95 -15.52
CA PRO A 4 -10.10 19.17 -14.74
C PRO A 4 -10.24 18.85 -13.25
N SER A 5 -9.53 19.60 -12.41
CA SER A 5 -9.69 19.59 -10.95
C SER A 5 -11.10 20.05 -10.60
N LYS A 6 -12.01 19.10 -10.42
CA LYS A 6 -13.42 19.34 -10.16
C LYS A 6 -13.95 18.33 -9.16
N MET A 7 -14.93 18.78 -8.38
CA MET A 7 -15.71 17.94 -7.50
C MET A 7 -16.94 17.43 -8.28
N TYR A 8 -17.13 16.12 -8.26
CA TYR A 8 -18.26 15.44 -8.88
C TYR A 8 -19.13 14.86 -7.78
N GLU A 9 -20.42 15.14 -7.85
CA GLU A 9 -21.43 14.49 -7.03
C GLU A 9 -21.97 13.32 -7.83
N LEU A 10 -21.72 12.10 -7.33
CA LEU A 10 -22.26 10.87 -7.90
C LEU A 10 -23.43 10.42 -7.04
N LEU A 11 -24.62 10.41 -7.62
CA LEU A 11 -25.80 9.83 -6.98
C LEU A 11 -25.57 8.34 -6.78
N LEU A 12 -25.77 7.87 -5.55
CA LEU A 12 -25.73 6.44 -5.27
C LEU A 12 -27.04 5.80 -5.75
N ASN A 13 -26.92 4.62 -6.36
CA ASN A 13 -28.04 3.75 -6.62
C ASN A 13 -28.00 2.59 -5.61
N GLY A 14 -29.16 2.09 -5.20
CA GLY A 14 -29.22 0.87 -4.41
C GLY A 14 -28.86 -0.36 -5.26
N GLY A 15 -28.82 -1.52 -4.61
CA GLY A 15 -28.55 -2.78 -5.29
C GLY A 15 -27.08 -2.95 -5.68
N THR A 16 -26.82 -3.85 -6.63
CA THR A 16 -25.47 -4.11 -7.15
C THR A 16 -25.10 -3.14 -8.28
N PRO A 17 -23.82 -2.98 -8.65
CA PRO A 17 -23.40 -2.14 -9.77
C PRO A 17 -24.05 -2.47 -11.12
N TYR A 18 -24.65 -3.66 -11.26
CA TYR A 18 -25.31 -4.12 -12.47
C TYR A 18 -26.83 -3.89 -12.47
N GLU A 19 -27.41 -3.56 -11.31
CA GLU A 19 -28.83 -3.28 -11.15
C GLU A 19 -29.11 -1.79 -11.35
N ARG A 20 -30.22 -1.47 -12.03
CA ARG A 20 -30.64 -0.09 -12.29
C ARG A 20 -31.96 0.19 -11.59
N GLY A 21 -32.09 1.39 -11.03
CA GLY A 21 -33.34 1.87 -10.45
C GLY A 21 -33.70 1.28 -9.09
N VAL A 22 -32.76 0.60 -8.43
CA VAL A 22 -32.95 0.13 -7.05
C VAL A 22 -32.76 1.33 -6.10
N GLU A 23 -33.72 1.54 -5.20
CA GLU A 23 -33.66 2.63 -4.22
C GLU A 23 -32.55 2.38 -3.18
N VAL A 24 -31.75 3.40 -2.86
CA VAL A 24 -30.68 3.31 -1.84
C VAL A 24 -31.24 3.12 -0.43
N ASP A 25 -32.35 3.81 -0.12
CA ASP A 25 -33.01 3.72 1.19
C ASP A 25 -34.54 3.65 1.00
N PRO A 26 -35.14 2.45 1.12
CA PRO A 26 -36.57 2.21 1.01
C PRO A 26 -37.40 2.87 2.13
N SER A 27 -36.77 3.44 3.17
CA SER A 27 -37.46 4.15 4.26
C SER A 27 -37.79 5.60 3.88
N ILE A 28 -37.06 6.18 2.91
CA ILE A 28 -37.26 7.55 2.42
C ILE A 28 -38.49 7.62 1.52
N SER A 29 -38.71 6.62 0.66
CA SER A 29 -39.88 6.54 -0.24
C SER A 29 -41.18 6.28 0.52
N ARG A 30 -41.15 5.46 1.58
CA ARG A 30 -42.33 5.15 2.43
C ARG A 30 -42.93 6.36 3.16
N ARG A 31 -42.21 7.48 3.30
CA ARG A 31 -42.71 8.74 3.90
C ARG A 31 -43.08 9.82 2.87
N ALA A 32 -42.93 9.56 1.58
CA ALA A 32 -43.22 10.52 0.52
C ALA A 32 -44.74 10.54 0.23
N GLY A 33 -45.47 11.40 0.96
CA GLY A 33 -46.84 11.77 0.56
C GLY A 33 -46.84 12.45 -0.82
N SER A 34 -47.94 12.29 -1.57
CA SER A 34 -48.13 12.54 -3.02
C SER A 34 -47.85 13.95 -3.59
N GLY A 35 -47.08 14.80 -2.92
CA GLY A 35 -46.75 16.16 -3.37
C GLY A 35 -45.39 16.26 -4.06
N VAL A 36 -45.35 16.96 -5.19
CA VAL A 36 -44.12 17.26 -5.97
C VAL A 36 -43.02 17.91 -5.11
N PHE A 37 -43.41 18.75 -4.14
CA PHE A 37 -42.48 19.35 -3.16
C PHE A 37 -41.81 18.32 -2.23
N HIS A 38 -42.51 17.24 -1.87
CA HIS A 38 -41.95 16.15 -1.07
C HIS A 38 -40.93 15.32 -1.87
N GLN A 39 -41.11 15.26 -3.20
CA GLN A 39 -40.18 14.61 -4.12
C GLN A 39 -38.83 15.37 -4.23
N PHE A 40 -38.87 16.71 -4.24
CA PHE A 40 -37.65 17.52 -4.17
C PHE A 40 -36.92 17.42 -2.83
N LEU A 41 -37.66 17.30 -1.71
CA LEU A 41 -37.08 17.11 -0.38
C LEU A 41 -36.46 15.72 -0.18
N THR A 42 -36.98 14.69 -0.87
CA THR A 42 -36.44 13.33 -0.82
C THR A 42 -35.20 13.16 -1.69
N LEU A 43 -35.12 13.85 -2.83
CA LEU A 43 -33.89 13.93 -3.65
C LEU A 43 -32.71 14.54 -2.87
N LYS A 44 -32.96 15.54 -2.01
CA LYS A 44 -31.93 16.13 -1.13
C LYS A 44 -31.47 15.21 0.01
N LYS A 45 -32.18 14.11 0.28
CA LYS A 45 -31.85 13.15 1.35
C LYS A 45 -31.14 11.90 0.84
N GLN A 46 -30.99 11.74 -0.47
CA GLN A 46 -30.22 10.62 -1.00
C GLN A 46 -28.73 10.81 -0.72
N PRO A 47 -28.02 9.76 -0.27
CA PRO A 47 -26.59 9.83 -0.08
C PRO A 47 -25.89 9.97 -1.44
N VAL A 48 -24.90 10.86 -1.48
CA VAL A 48 -24.09 11.13 -2.67
C VAL A 48 -22.64 10.79 -2.39
N LEU A 49 -21.96 10.19 -3.35
CA LEU A 49 -20.52 10.00 -3.32
C LEU A 49 -19.85 11.25 -3.91
N LEU A 50 -19.05 11.91 -3.07
CA LEU A 50 -18.32 13.10 -3.45
C LEU A 50 -16.93 12.72 -3.98
N VAL A 51 -16.75 12.74 -5.30
CA VAL A 51 -15.44 12.46 -5.93
C VAL A 51 -14.74 13.78 -6.22
N LYS A 52 -13.67 14.07 -5.48
CA LYS A 52 -12.86 15.27 -5.71
C LYS A 52 -11.61 14.93 -6.52
N LEU A 53 -11.60 15.31 -7.79
CA LEU A 53 -10.40 15.26 -8.61
C LEU A 53 -9.52 16.46 -8.28
N ARG A 54 -8.27 16.21 -7.89
CA ARG A 54 -7.29 17.25 -7.55
C ARG A 54 -6.09 17.15 -8.49
N SER A 55 -5.66 18.30 -8.99
CA SER A 55 -4.35 18.44 -9.58
C SER A 55 -3.29 18.35 -8.49
N LEU A 56 -2.24 17.59 -8.79
CA LEU A 56 -1.08 17.41 -7.92
C LEU A 56 -0.17 18.64 -7.99
N SER A 57 0.58 18.90 -6.90
CA SER A 57 1.61 19.95 -6.91
C SER A 57 2.72 19.62 -7.90
N VAL A 58 3.47 20.62 -8.39
CA VAL A 58 4.59 20.39 -9.33
C VAL A 58 5.62 19.41 -8.73
N GLN A 59 5.99 19.63 -7.46
CA GLN A 59 6.90 18.73 -6.74
C GLN A 59 6.33 17.31 -6.63
N SER A 60 5.04 17.15 -6.38
CA SER A 60 4.38 15.84 -6.36
C SER A 60 4.33 15.19 -7.74
N LYS A 61 4.21 15.96 -8.82
CA LYS A 61 4.19 15.44 -10.20
C LYS A 61 5.54 14.84 -10.60
N ASP A 62 6.63 15.55 -10.34
CA ASP A 62 7.98 15.04 -10.67
C ASP A 62 8.27 13.71 -9.95
N ILE A 63 7.81 13.64 -8.72
CA ILE A 63 7.89 12.46 -7.87
C ILE A 63 7.01 11.31 -8.40
N LEU A 64 5.78 11.62 -8.81
CA LEU A 64 4.82 10.64 -9.34
C LEU A 64 5.16 10.16 -10.74
N ASN A 65 5.90 10.94 -11.54
CA ASN A 65 6.43 10.52 -12.84
C ASN A 65 7.40 9.33 -12.73
N LEU A 66 7.88 9.01 -11.52
CA LEU A 66 8.65 7.78 -11.29
C LEU A 66 7.75 6.54 -11.28
N LEU A 67 6.50 6.66 -10.84
CA LEU A 67 5.55 5.56 -10.67
C LEU A 67 4.87 5.16 -11.99
N PRO A 68 4.19 3.98 -12.06
CA PRO A 68 3.42 3.58 -13.23
C PRO A 68 2.33 4.59 -13.62
N GLU A 69 1.89 4.52 -14.88
CA GLU A 69 0.88 5.43 -15.44
C GLU A 69 -0.45 5.41 -14.66
N THR A 70 -0.84 4.22 -14.17
CA THR A 70 -2.01 4.04 -13.31
C THR A 70 -1.59 3.42 -11.99
N LEU A 71 -1.93 4.10 -10.90
CA LEU A 71 -1.75 3.60 -9.54
C LEU A 71 -3.07 3.76 -8.79
N ILE A 72 -3.56 2.67 -8.20
CA ILE A 72 -4.73 2.67 -7.34
C ILE A 72 -4.25 2.38 -5.92
N GLY A 73 -4.52 3.30 -4.99
CA GLY A 73 -4.10 3.13 -3.61
C GLY A 73 -4.18 4.41 -2.80
N SER A 74 -3.75 4.34 -1.55
CA SER A 74 -3.73 5.50 -0.68
C SER A 74 -2.57 6.44 -1.02
N MET A 75 -2.88 7.74 -1.15
CA MET A 75 -1.89 8.79 -1.36
C MET A 75 -0.83 8.85 -0.24
N CYS A 76 -1.15 8.34 0.96
CA CYS A 76 -0.20 8.34 2.08
C CYS A 76 0.99 7.40 1.83
N TYR A 77 0.91 6.41 0.94
CA TYR A 77 2.00 5.48 0.66
C TYR A 77 2.93 5.93 -0.47
N ILE A 78 2.63 7.05 -1.14
CA ILE A 78 3.40 7.53 -2.30
C ILE A 78 4.90 7.61 -2.01
N HIS A 79 5.29 8.18 -0.87
CA HIS A 79 6.70 8.30 -0.46
C HIS A 79 7.44 6.96 -0.39
N LEU A 80 6.77 5.89 0.05
CA LEU A 80 7.32 4.53 0.10
C LEU A 80 7.43 3.92 -1.29
N LEU A 81 6.42 4.14 -2.14
CA LEU A 81 6.40 3.65 -3.52
C LEU A 81 7.53 4.24 -4.36
N ILE A 82 7.92 5.49 -4.11
CA ILE A 82 9.06 6.12 -4.78
C ILE A 82 10.35 5.42 -4.42
N PHE A 83 10.56 5.08 -3.14
CA PHE A 83 11.75 4.32 -2.74
C PHE A 83 11.80 2.97 -3.43
N TYR A 84 10.69 2.22 -3.39
CA TYR A 84 10.57 0.94 -4.11
C TYR A 84 10.95 1.11 -5.59
N ARG A 85 10.39 2.13 -6.26
CA ARG A 85 10.63 2.38 -7.68
C ARG A 85 12.06 2.83 -8.00
N GLN A 86 12.68 3.62 -7.12
CA GLN A 86 14.08 4.01 -7.26
C GLN A 86 15.02 2.81 -7.09
N ILE A 87 14.77 1.97 -6.08
CA ILE A 87 15.52 0.72 -5.84
C ILE A 87 15.36 -0.23 -7.03
N LEU A 88 14.15 -0.33 -7.58
CA LEU A 88 13.87 -1.12 -8.78
C LEU A 88 14.66 -0.59 -9.98
N GLY A 89 14.69 0.74 -10.17
CA GLY A 89 15.48 1.37 -11.21
C GLY A 89 16.98 1.10 -11.07
N ASP A 90 17.52 1.21 -9.86
CA ASP A 90 18.92 0.91 -9.58
C ASP A 90 19.25 -0.55 -9.90
N ALA A 91 18.45 -1.49 -9.39
CA ALA A 91 18.68 -2.93 -9.57
C ALA A 91 18.56 -3.37 -11.04
N LEU A 92 17.71 -2.72 -11.85
CA LEU A 92 17.50 -3.07 -13.25
C LEU A 92 18.45 -2.35 -14.21
N LEU A 93 18.81 -1.10 -13.93
CA LEU A 93 19.48 -0.23 -14.89
C LEU A 93 20.88 0.19 -14.47
N ARG A 94 21.14 0.37 -13.17
CA ARG A 94 22.40 0.93 -12.66
C ARG A 94 23.38 -0.15 -12.22
N ASP A 95 22.88 -1.15 -11.49
CA ASP A 95 23.71 -2.14 -10.80
C ASP A 95 24.03 -3.33 -11.72
N ARG A 96 23.42 -3.40 -12.91
CA ARG A 96 23.71 -4.43 -13.91
C ARG A 96 24.83 -4.00 -14.85
N VAL A 97 25.81 -4.88 -15.03
CA VAL A 97 26.91 -4.72 -16.01
C VAL A 97 26.40 -4.75 -17.45
N SER A 98 25.34 -5.52 -17.71
CA SER A 98 24.68 -5.62 -19.01
C SER A 98 23.18 -5.84 -18.83
N VAL A 99 22.38 -5.25 -19.72
CA VAL A 99 20.92 -5.45 -19.79
C VAL A 99 20.56 -6.91 -20.12
N GLN A 100 21.50 -7.68 -20.67
CA GLN A 100 21.34 -9.11 -20.96
C GLN A 100 21.82 -10.03 -19.82
N SER A 101 22.27 -9.47 -18.69
CA SER A 101 22.65 -10.28 -17.53
C SER A 101 21.46 -11.12 -17.05
N THR A 102 21.68 -12.43 -16.92
CA THR A 102 20.74 -13.37 -16.32
C THR A 102 20.98 -13.55 -14.82
N ASP A 103 21.81 -12.69 -14.22
CA ASP A 103 22.13 -12.78 -12.81
C ASP A 103 20.89 -12.51 -11.97
N LEU A 104 20.78 -13.26 -10.88
CA LEU A 104 19.71 -13.14 -9.91
C LEU A 104 19.76 -11.77 -9.24
N ILE A 105 18.63 -11.07 -9.19
CA ILE A 105 18.53 -9.83 -8.38
C ILE A 105 18.19 -10.24 -6.96
N CYS A 106 19.20 -10.28 -6.09
CA CYS A 106 19.00 -10.50 -4.66
C CYS A 106 18.55 -9.20 -3.99
N SER A 107 17.25 -8.96 -3.97
CA SER A 107 16.63 -7.80 -3.32
C SER A 107 15.31 -8.20 -2.68
N PRO A 108 15.30 -8.47 -1.36
CA PRO A 108 14.09 -8.90 -0.66
C PRO A 108 12.99 -7.87 -0.72
N ILE A 109 13.34 -6.58 -0.70
CA ILE A 109 12.37 -5.51 -0.90
C ILE A 109 11.73 -5.58 -2.28
N LEU A 110 12.50 -5.80 -3.36
CA LEU A 110 11.89 -5.91 -4.68
C LEU A 110 11.02 -7.16 -4.84
N ALA A 111 11.44 -8.26 -4.22
CA ALA A 111 10.72 -9.53 -4.24
C ALA A 111 9.38 -9.46 -3.48
N THR A 112 9.33 -8.75 -2.35
CA THR A 112 8.19 -8.86 -1.41
C THR A 112 7.37 -7.57 -1.24
N PHE A 113 7.81 -6.43 -1.79
CA PHE A 113 7.04 -5.19 -1.72
C PHE A 113 5.69 -5.25 -2.46
N PRO A 114 5.53 -5.93 -3.61
CA PRO A 114 4.20 -6.11 -4.21
C PRO A 114 3.22 -6.80 -3.26
N GLN A 115 3.64 -7.91 -2.63
CA GLN A 115 2.84 -8.61 -1.61
C GLN A 115 2.53 -7.71 -0.40
N LEU A 116 3.47 -6.86 0.01
CA LEU A 116 3.24 -5.88 1.07
C LEU A 116 2.11 -4.91 0.71
N MET A 117 2.02 -4.46 -0.55
CA MET A 117 0.99 -3.52 -0.99
C MET A 117 -0.43 -4.08 -0.89
N ASP A 118 -0.60 -5.41 -0.96
CA ASP A 118 -1.88 -6.09 -0.78
C ASP A 118 -2.33 -6.13 0.69
N GLN A 119 -1.48 -5.70 1.61
CA GLN A 119 -1.72 -5.72 3.06
C GLN A 119 -1.61 -4.31 3.64
N PRO A 120 -2.72 -3.53 3.65
CA PRO A 120 -2.72 -2.12 4.09
C PRO A 120 -2.19 -1.91 5.51
N ASP A 121 -2.40 -2.88 6.39
CA ASP A 121 -1.92 -2.82 7.78
C ASP A 121 -0.39 -2.88 7.88
N LEU A 122 0.26 -3.71 7.07
CA LEU A 122 1.72 -3.74 6.95
C LEU A 122 2.26 -2.52 6.21
N MET A 123 1.55 -2.00 5.21
CA MET A 123 1.91 -0.72 4.58
C MET A 123 1.88 0.43 5.60
N ASP A 124 0.90 0.46 6.50
CA ASP A 124 0.85 1.42 7.59
C ASP A 124 1.92 1.20 8.67
N ALA A 125 2.28 -0.06 8.95
CA ALA A 125 3.43 -0.41 9.79
C ALA A 125 4.74 0.16 9.22
N LEU A 126 5.02 -0.10 7.95
CA LEU A 126 6.20 0.43 7.25
C LEU A 126 6.20 1.95 7.24
N ARG A 127 5.06 2.57 6.92
CA ARG A 127 4.91 4.03 6.92
C ARG A 127 5.23 4.62 8.29
N SER A 128 4.74 4.00 9.35
CA SER A 128 4.96 4.45 10.72
C SER A 128 6.42 4.29 11.15
N ALA A 129 7.02 3.14 10.85
CA ALA A 129 8.43 2.88 11.11
C ALA A 129 9.35 3.86 10.35
N TRP A 130 9.05 4.12 9.08
CA TRP A 130 9.77 5.11 8.27
C TRP A 130 9.62 6.52 8.85
N ALA A 131 8.40 6.94 9.18
CA ALA A 131 8.16 8.27 9.75
C ALA A 131 8.91 8.49 11.06
N ASP A 132 8.99 7.46 11.92
CA ASP A 132 9.74 7.51 13.17
C ASP A 132 11.24 7.62 12.91
N ARG A 133 11.78 6.86 11.96
CA ARG A 133 13.19 6.94 11.60
C ARG A 133 13.54 8.26 10.92
N GLU A 134 12.70 8.75 10.02
CA GLU A 134 12.91 10.02 9.31
C GLU A 134 12.94 11.23 10.25
N ARG A 135 12.20 11.17 11.37
CA ARG A 135 12.20 12.24 12.38
C ARG A 135 13.53 12.40 13.10
N THR A 136 14.35 11.34 13.20
CA THR A 136 15.65 11.40 13.88
C THR A 136 16.77 11.89 12.98
N LEU A 137 16.55 12.00 11.66
CA LEU A 137 17.57 12.38 10.69
C LEU A 137 17.90 13.88 10.70
N LYS A 138 19.18 14.18 10.52
CA LYS A 138 19.70 15.53 10.31
C LYS A 138 19.27 16.05 8.94
N ARG A 139 19.25 17.38 8.80
CA ARG A 139 18.91 18.03 7.51
C ARG A 139 19.85 17.65 6.37
N SER A 140 21.13 17.39 6.65
CA SER A 140 22.10 16.94 5.65
C SER A 140 21.77 15.54 5.13
N GLU A 141 21.45 14.61 6.04
CA GLU A 141 21.06 13.24 5.73
C GLU A 141 19.78 13.20 4.90
N LYS A 142 18.79 14.04 5.22
CA LYS A 142 17.54 14.16 4.44
C LYS A 142 17.73 14.65 3.01
N ARG A 143 18.88 15.24 2.68
CA ARG A 143 19.18 15.69 1.31
C ARG A 143 19.94 14.64 0.50
N ASP A 144 20.52 13.66 1.17
CA ASP A 144 21.27 12.59 0.53
C ASP A 144 20.33 11.45 0.13
N ARG A 145 20.08 11.32 -1.17
CA ARG A 145 19.15 10.33 -1.71
C ARG A 145 19.66 8.90 -1.59
N GLU A 146 20.97 8.66 -1.74
CA GLU A 146 21.53 7.31 -1.62
C GLU A 146 21.52 6.86 -0.16
N PHE A 147 21.81 7.78 0.77
CA PHE A 147 21.65 7.53 2.19
C PHE A 147 20.20 7.17 2.55
N LEU A 148 19.22 7.96 2.08
CA LEU A 148 17.80 7.70 2.37
C LEU A 148 17.32 6.36 1.81
N LYS A 149 17.75 5.97 0.60
CA LYS A 149 17.43 4.65 0.04
C LYS A 149 18.01 3.52 0.88
N SER A 150 19.28 3.63 1.26
CA SER A 150 19.95 2.61 2.08
C SER A 150 19.28 2.48 3.46
N LEU A 151 18.91 3.60 4.06
CA LEU A 151 18.18 3.62 5.31
C LEU A 151 16.76 3.06 5.18
N PHE A 152 16.07 3.33 4.07
CA PHE A 152 14.75 2.78 3.80
C PHE A 152 14.78 1.26 3.72
N VAL A 153 15.79 0.69 3.05
CA VAL A 153 16.03 -0.76 3.01
C VAL A 153 16.23 -1.32 4.42
N LEU A 154 17.01 -0.65 5.26
CA LEU A 154 17.19 -1.07 6.66
C LEU A 154 15.86 -1.04 7.43
N VAL A 155 15.11 0.05 7.36
CA VAL A 155 13.78 0.17 8.01
C VAL A 155 12.84 -0.92 7.52
N TYR A 156 12.83 -1.22 6.22
CA TYR A 156 12.03 -2.30 5.65
C TYR A 156 12.36 -3.65 6.28
N HIS A 157 13.65 -3.97 6.40
CA HIS A 157 14.15 -5.20 7.00
C HIS A 157 13.90 -5.31 8.50
N ASP A 158 13.91 -4.20 9.23
CA ASP A 158 13.68 -4.20 10.67
C ASP A 158 12.20 -4.11 11.07
N SER A 159 11.30 -3.79 10.12
CA SER A 159 9.89 -3.54 10.41
C SER A 159 8.92 -4.54 9.77
N VAL A 160 8.93 -4.71 8.45
CA VAL A 160 7.85 -5.43 7.76
C VAL A 160 8.30 -6.71 7.09
N PHE A 161 9.57 -6.81 6.66
CA PHE A 161 10.09 -8.05 6.11
C PHE A 161 9.95 -9.25 7.08
N PRO A 162 10.27 -9.12 8.39
CA PRO A 162 10.11 -10.20 9.35
C PRO A 162 8.64 -10.59 9.55
N LEU A 163 7.74 -9.61 9.46
CA LEU A 163 6.30 -9.82 9.59
C LEU A 163 5.73 -10.58 8.39
N LEU A 164 6.17 -10.27 7.17
CA LEU A 164 5.77 -10.98 5.95
C LEU A 164 6.14 -12.47 5.99
N GLN A 165 7.29 -12.80 6.58
CA GLN A 165 7.76 -14.19 6.70
C GLN A 165 7.38 -14.86 8.03
N SER A 166 6.64 -14.17 8.90
CA SER A 166 6.26 -14.67 10.21
C SER A 166 5.18 -15.75 10.11
N THR A 167 5.35 -16.84 10.84
CA THR A 167 4.30 -17.84 11.09
C THR A 167 3.32 -17.42 12.19
N LEU A 168 3.70 -16.41 12.99
CA LEU A 168 2.94 -15.95 14.16
C LEU A 168 1.99 -14.81 13.82
N LEU A 169 2.17 -14.17 12.67
CA LEU A 169 1.28 -13.12 12.21
C LEU A 169 0.00 -13.77 11.64
N PRO A 170 -1.20 -13.48 12.21
CA PRO A 170 -2.46 -14.00 11.67
C PRO A 170 -2.64 -13.59 10.20
N ASP A 171 -3.35 -14.39 9.40
CA ASP A 171 -3.60 -14.05 7.99
C ASP A 171 -4.37 -12.72 7.85
N TYR A 172 -4.10 -11.98 6.78
CA TYR A 172 -4.84 -10.77 6.47
C TYR A 172 -6.25 -11.14 6.01
N LYS A 173 -7.26 -10.64 6.71
CA LYS A 173 -8.67 -10.80 6.36
C LYS A 173 -9.37 -9.45 6.41
N TRP A 174 -9.80 -8.98 5.25
CA TRP A 174 -10.46 -7.68 5.12
C TRP A 174 -11.87 -7.73 5.71
N ALA A 175 -12.22 -6.70 6.49
CA ALA A 175 -13.55 -6.48 7.06
C ALA A 175 -13.95 -7.51 8.14
N GLU A 176 -12.97 -8.16 8.77
CA GLU A 176 -13.16 -9.04 9.93
C GLU A 176 -12.50 -8.41 11.17
N GLU A 177 -13.29 -7.68 11.97
CA GLU A 177 -12.81 -6.82 13.06
C GLU A 177 -11.92 -7.56 14.09
N GLU A 178 -12.30 -8.78 14.49
CA GLU A 178 -11.52 -9.57 15.45
C GLU A 178 -10.15 -9.98 14.89
N SER A 179 -10.11 -10.33 13.60
CA SER A 179 -8.88 -10.70 12.88
C SER A 179 -7.98 -9.48 12.70
N GLU A 180 -8.56 -8.34 12.28
CA GLU A 180 -7.84 -7.07 12.13
C GLU A 180 -7.26 -6.60 13.47
N ALA A 181 -8.01 -6.69 14.57
CA ALA A 181 -7.53 -6.31 15.90
C ALA A 181 -6.40 -7.21 16.41
N SER A 182 -6.55 -8.54 16.25
CA SER A 182 -5.55 -9.52 16.66
C SER A 182 -4.24 -9.35 15.87
N ARG A 183 -4.36 -9.15 14.55
CA ARG A 183 -3.23 -8.93 13.65
C ARG A 183 -2.55 -7.60 13.91
N TRP A 184 -3.31 -6.52 14.12
CA TRP A 184 -2.79 -5.22 14.51
C TRP A 184 -1.98 -5.28 15.82
N LYS A 185 -2.48 -6.01 16.82
CA LYS A 185 -1.76 -6.23 18.08
C LYS A 185 -0.42 -6.92 17.86
N ALA A 186 -0.39 -8.00 17.06
CA ALA A 186 0.85 -8.71 16.74
C ALA A 186 1.88 -7.82 16.03
N ILE A 187 1.43 -7.00 15.08
CA ILE A 187 2.26 -6.00 14.38
C ILE A 187 2.82 -4.98 15.38
N ALA A 188 1.96 -4.40 16.22
CA ALA A 188 2.35 -3.38 17.19
C ALA A 188 3.37 -3.91 18.21
N ASP A 189 3.14 -5.12 18.73
CA ASP A 189 4.04 -5.79 19.66
C ASP A 189 5.41 -6.07 19.02
N PHE A 190 5.43 -6.53 17.77
CA PHE A 190 6.68 -6.73 17.01
C PHE A 190 7.44 -5.41 16.82
N LEU A 191 6.78 -4.36 16.31
CA LEU A 191 7.42 -3.07 16.05
C LEU A 191 7.96 -2.42 17.33
N LYS A 192 7.26 -2.61 18.45
CA LYS A 192 7.72 -2.17 19.77
C LYS A 192 9.01 -2.89 20.17
N ARG A 193 9.03 -4.23 20.09
CA ARG A 193 10.23 -5.04 20.39
C ARG A 193 11.40 -4.71 19.46
N SER A 194 11.15 -4.51 18.17
CA SER A 194 12.18 -4.13 17.20
C SER A 194 12.81 -2.78 17.55
N ARG A 195 12.00 -1.80 17.97
CA ARG A 195 12.48 -0.48 18.43
C ARG A 195 13.31 -0.55 19.71
N GLU A 196 12.89 -1.36 20.68
CA GLU A 196 13.58 -1.50 21.97
C GLU A 196 14.94 -2.18 21.82
N ASN A 197 15.12 -3.03 20.80
CA ASN A 197 16.32 -3.84 20.59
C ASN A 197 17.17 -3.39 19.39
N ASP A 198 16.92 -2.18 18.86
CA ASP A 198 17.61 -1.59 17.70
C ASP A 198 17.64 -2.50 16.45
N GLY A 199 16.51 -3.18 16.18
CA GLY A 199 16.31 -3.98 14.98
C GLY A 199 15.52 -5.26 15.21
N ALA A 200 15.29 -6.01 14.13
CA ALA A 200 14.47 -7.22 14.16
C ALA A 200 15.21 -8.49 14.61
N LEU A 201 16.54 -8.47 14.66
CA LEU A 201 17.36 -9.69 14.83
C LEU A 201 17.07 -10.44 16.13
N GLN A 202 16.93 -9.73 17.26
CA GLN A 202 16.62 -10.38 18.53
C GLN A 202 15.26 -11.07 18.53
N TYR A 203 14.27 -10.45 17.87
CA TYR A 203 12.98 -11.11 17.68
C TYR A 203 13.18 -12.35 16.82
N LEU A 204 13.75 -12.21 15.62
CA LEU A 204 13.94 -13.29 14.66
C LEU A 204 14.69 -14.49 15.24
N LEU A 205 15.71 -14.27 16.08
CA LEU A 205 16.53 -15.33 16.68
C LEU A 205 15.97 -15.86 18.01
N SER A 206 14.81 -15.38 18.47
CA SER A 206 14.17 -15.86 19.70
C SER A 206 13.74 -17.33 19.56
N ALA A 207 13.95 -18.12 20.61
CA ALA A 207 13.51 -19.52 20.67
C ALA A 207 11.97 -19.68 20.61
N GLU A 208 11.22 -18.60 20.84
CA GLU A 208 9.77 -18.56 20.73
C GLU A 208 9.28 -18.54 19.27
N ASN A 209 10.15 -18.17 18.32
CA ASN A 209 9.79 -18.06 16.92
C ASN A 209 9.89 -19.40 16.20
N THR A 210 8.88 -19.67 15.38
CA THR A 210 8.90 -20.78 14.42
C THR A 210 9.16 -20.21 13.03
N HIS A 211 10.07 -20.82 12.28
CA HIS A 211 10.42 -20.38 10.94
C HIS A 211 9.94 -21.40 9.91
N LYS A 212 9.51 -20.90 8.75
CA LYS A 212 9.31 -21.73 7.56
C LYS A 212 10.67 -22.07 6.95
N ALA A 213 10.71 -23.11 6.12
CA ALA A 213 11.87 -23.37 5.29
C ALA A 213 12.09 -22.17 4.36
N PHE A 214 13.34 -21.75 4.21
CA PHE A 214 13.72 -20.63 3.37
C PHE A 214 13.32 -20.88 1.90
N ASP A 215 12.59 -19.95 1.31
CA ASP A 215 12.33 -19.90 -0.13
C ASP A 215 13.17 -18.78 -0.78
N ILE A 216 13.84 -19.11 -1.88
CA ILE A 216 14.63 -18.14 -2.64
C ILE A 216 13.76 -17.00 -3.19
N SER A 217 12.47 -17.23 -3.44
CA SER A 217 11.55 -16.20 -3.90
C SER A 217 11.35 -15.08 -2.87
N GLU A 218 11.67 -15.29 -1.59
CA GLU A 218 11.59 -14.25 -0.56
C GLU A 218 12.67 -13.17 -0.73
N VAL A 219 13.77 -13.50 -1.41
CA VAL A 219 14.94 -12.63 -1.54
C VAL A 219 15.31 -12.33 -2.99
N ALA A 220 14.83 -13.14 -3.94
CA ALA A 220 15.14 -13.02 -5.34
C ALA A 220 13.99 -12.37 -6.12
N TYR A 221 14.29 -11.23 -6.73
CA TYR A 221 13.33 -10.54 -7.58
C TYR A 221 13.32 -11.14 -8.99
N ASP A 222 12.23 -11.84 -9.31
CA ASP A 222 11.99 -12.40 -10.65
C ASP A 222 11.14 -11.44 -11.51
N PHE A 223 11.82 -10.52 -12.20
CA PHE A 223 11.13 -9.58 -13.08
C PHE A 223 10.48 -10.24 -14.31
N LEU A 224 10.89 -11.46 -14.70
CA LEU A 224 10.31 -12.17 -15.85
C LEU A 224 9.04 -12.92 -15.46
N GLY A 225 9.01 -13.51 -14.26
CA GLY A 225 7.85 -14.15 -13.68
C GLY A 225 6.69 -13.17 -13.48
N GLU A 226 6.98 -11.95 -13.04
CA GLU A 226 5.97 -10.90 -12.86
C GLU A 226 5.27 -10.52 -14.19
N VAL A 227 6.03 -10.44 -15.29
CA VAL A 227 5.45 -10.19 -16.63
C VAL A 227 4.54 -11.35 -17.06
N ARG A 228 4.91 -12.60 -16.77
CA ARG A 228 4.09 -13.78 -17.15
C ARG A 228 2.78 -13.86 -16.38
N LYS A 229 2.75 -13.49 -15.10
CA LYS A 229 1.50 -13.45 -14.30
C LYS A 229 0.53 -12.40 -14.81
N SER A 230 1.02 -11.21 -15.15
CA SER A 230 0.16 -10.14 -15.69
C SER A 230 -0.55 -10.49 -17.00
N HIS A 231 0.01 -11.42 -17.79
CA HIS A 231 -0.62 -11.92 -19.02
C HIS A 231 -1.68 -12.99 -18.77
N LEU A 232 -1.57 -13.75 -17.67
CA LEU A 232 -2.51 -14.81 -17.30
C LEU A 232 -3.75 -14.28 -16.57
N GLU A 233 -3.68 -13.11 -15.93
CA GLU A 233 -4.83 -12.46 -15.27
C GLU A 233 -5.69 -11.61 -16.23
N CYS A 234 -5.32 -11.53 -17.51
CA CYS A 234 -6.04 -10.80 -18.56
C CYS A 234 -6.71 -11.71 -19.61
N GLU A 235 -6.72 -13.03 -19.39
CA GLU A 235 -7.55 -14.01 -20.12
C GLU A 235 -8.66 -14.55 -19.20
#